data_AF-A0A0J1H187-F1
#
_entry.id   AF-A0A0J1H187-F1
#
_cell.length_a   1.000
_cell.length_b   1.000
_cell.length_c   1.000
_cell.angle_alpha   90.00
_cell.angle_beta   90.00
_cell.angle_gamma   90.00
#
_symmetry.space_group_name_H-M   'P 1'
#
loop_
_entity.id
_entity.type
_entity.pdbx_description
1 polymer ?
#
loop_
_entity_poly.entity_id
_entity_poly.type
_entity_poly.pdbx_seq_one_letter_code
_entity_poly.pdbx_strand_id
1 'polypeptide(L)'
;MVKHGLTKIQKRQVALSIFMEVSVSFESFQRFLSIVTDSGFSQEDLVSNLIGFYIGVGDITQEKAIELCHPVSKQVALSVWDKEGAVGKNKNNNWRPKYANSTVHINSNQCADECLVSGTTFPDVFTKIKPVRKGFLYVNA
;
A
#
# COMPACT_ATOMS: atom_id res chain seq x y z
N MET A 1 8.33 -16.64 16.29
CA MET A 1 8.55 -16.02 17.62
C MET A 1 9.29 -14.68 17.49
N VAL A 2 8.99 -13.71 18.36
CA VAL A 2 9.60 -12.36 18.36
C VAL A 2 10.49 -12.21 19.60
N LYS A 3 11.66 -11.56 19.47
CA LYS A 3 12.57 -11.33 20.61
C LYS A 3 11.93 -10.44 21.68
N HIS A 4 12.28 -10.66 22.95
CA HIS A 4 11.88 -9.79 24.06
C HIS A 4 12.78 -8.53 24.15
N GLY A 5 12.30 -7.50 24.85
CA GLY A 5 13.08 -6.28 25.10
C GLY A 5 13.24 -5.34 23.91
N LEU A 6 12.49 -5.54 22.82
CA LEU A 6 12.58 -4.69 21.63
C LEU A 6 12.12 -3.26 21.89
N THR A 7 12.86 -2.29 21.33
CA THR A 7 12.45 -0.89 21.31
C THR A 7 11.18 -0.69 20.48
N LYS A 8 10.50 0.46 20.62
CA LYS A 8 9.31 0.79 19.81
C LYS A 8 9.59 0.72 18.32
N ILE A 9 10.76 1.22 17.89
CA ILE A 9 11.22 1.19 16.50
C ILE A 9 11.38 -0.27 16.03
N GLN A 10 12.08 -1.09 16.81
CA GLN A 10 12.30 -2.50 16.48
C GLN A 10 10.99 -3.28 16.39
N LYS A 11 10.02 -3.02 17.28
CA LYS A 11 8.68 -3.62 17.21
C LYS A 11 7.97 -3.28 15.91
N ARG A 12 8.03 -2.01 15.46
CA ARG A 12 7.47 -1.57 14.18
C ARG A 12 8.13 -2.25 12.98
N GLN A 13 9.47 -2.37 13.01
CA GLN A 13 10.21 -3.06 11.95
C GLN A 13 9.85 -4.54 11.87
N VAL A 14 9.75 -5.23 13.01
CA VAL A 14 9.29 -6.64 13.06
C VAL A 14 7.86 -6.77 12.56
N ALA A 15 6.96 -5.89 13.00
CA ALA A 15 5.58 -5.88 12.55
C ALA A 15 5.48 -5.70 11.03
N LEU A 16 6.28 -4.80 10.43
CA LEU A 16 6.30 -4.60 8.99
C LEU A 16 6.80 -5.85 8.27
N SER A 17 7.86 -6.50 8.77
CA SER A 17 8.35 -7.75 8.18
C SER A 17 7.29 -8.85 8.20
N ILE A 18 6.61 -9.05 9.33
CA ILE A 18 5.54 -10.05 9.46
C ILE A 18 4.37 -9.70 8.53
N PHE A 19 3.97 -8.43 8.50
CA PHE A 19 2.91 -7.95 7.61
C PHE A 19 3.22 -8.28 6.16
N MET A 20 4.43 -7.94 5.69
CA MET A 20 4.85 -8.22 4.32
C MET A 20 4.86 -9.72 4.00
N GLU A 21 5.35 -10.54 4.92
CA GLU A 21 5.40 -11.99 4.74
C GLU A 21 4.01 -12.63 4.69
N VAL A 22 3.13 -12.24 5.62
CA VAL A 22 1.77 -12.77 5.70
C VAL A 22 0.97 -12.34 4.48
N SER A 23 1.12 -11.09 4.01
CA SER A 23 0.50 -10.64 2.76
C SER A 23 0.93 -11.51 1.58
N VAL A 24 2.24 -11.73 1.37
CA VAL A 24 2.71 -12.60 0.27
C VAL A 24 2.18 -14.03 0.40
N SER A 25 2.12 -14.56 1.62
CA SER A 25 1.63 -15.92 1.87
C SER A 25 0.12 -16.04 1.62
N PHE A 26 -0.65 -15.05 2.05
CA PHE A 26 -2.10 -14.98 1.84
C PHE A 26 -2.44 -14.89 0.35
N GLU A 27 -1.75 -14.03 -0.39
CA GLU A 27 -1.89 -13.93 -1.85
C GLU A 27 -1.55 -15.24 -2.57
N SER A 28 -0.47 -15.91 -2.14
CA SER A 28 -0.09 -17.21 -2.69
C SER A 28 -1.17 -18.27 -2.43
N PHE A 29 -1.83 -18.22 -1.28
CA PHE A 29 -2.95 -19.09 -0.94
C PHE A 29 -4.21 -18.75 -1.75
N GLN A 30 -4.56 -17.47 -1.92
CA GLN A 30 -5.68 -17.07 -2.78
C GLN A 30 -5.46 -17.48 -4.24
N ARG A 31 -4.22 -17.44 -4.74
CA ARG A 31 -3.88 -17.95 -6.08
C ARG A 31 -4.16 -19.45 -6.22
N PHE A 32 -3.95 -20.23 -5.16
CA PHE A 32 -4.33 -21.65 -5.14
C PHE A 32 -5.87 -21.85 -5.18
N LEU A 33 -6.64 -20.87 -4.71
CA LEU A 33 -8.11 -20.84 -4.74
C LEU A 33 -8.71 -20.09 -5.94
N SER A 34 -7.88 -19.71 -6.93
CA SER A 34 -8.21 -18.78 -8.03
C SER A 34 -9.27 -19.24 -9.05
N ILE A 35 -9.96 -20.34 -8.80
CA ILE A 35 -11.13 -20.77 -9.58
C ILE A 35 -12.33 -19.81 -9.34
N VAL A 36 -12.29 -18.98 -8.28
CA VAL A 36 -13.42 -18.15 -7.82
C VAL A 36 -13.12 -16.65 -7.71
N THR A 37 -11.86 -16.21 -7.64
CA THR A 37 -11.54 -14.78 -7.39
C THR A 37 -10.39 -14.23 -8.24
N ASP A 38 -10.54 -13.00 -8.75
CA ASP A 38 -9.50 -12.22 -9.45
C ASP A 38 -8.97 -11.05 -8.58
N SER A 39 -9.12 -11.14 -7.26
CA SER A 39 -8.78 -10.05 -6.33
C SER A 39 -7.32 -10.02 -5.89
N GLY A 40 -6.50 -11.02 -6.25
CA GLY A 40 -5.13 -11.11 -5.75
C GLY A 40 -4.22 -10.04 -6.34
N PHE A 41 -3.37 -9.42 -5.53
CA PHE A 41 -2.38 -8.38 -5.91
C PHE A 41 -2.94 -7.17 -6.67
N SER A 42 -4.14 -6.69 -6.37
CA SER A 42 -4.63 -5.48 -7.03
C SER A 42 -3.71 -4.31 -6.69
N GLN A 43 -3.45 -3.47 -7.68
CA GLN A 43 -2.51 -2.36 -7.61
C GLN A 43 -2.77 -1.41 -6.41
N GLU A 44 -4.05 -1.21 -6.11
CA GLU A 44 -4.63 -0.42 -5.04
C GLU A 44 -4.49 -1.05 -3.64
N ASP A 45 -4.42 -2.38 -3.54
CA ASP A 45 -4.38 -3.09 -2.26
C ASP A 45 -3.09 -2.76 -1.52
N LEU A 46 -1.95 -2.72 -2.21
CA LEU A 46 -0.66 -2.42 -1.58
C LEU A 46 -0.62 -1.02 -0.95
N VAL A 47 -1.21 -0.02 -1.61
CA VAL A 47 -1.19 1.38 -1.14
C VAL A 47 -2.03 1.53 0.11
N SER A 48 -3.27 1.03 0.08
CA SER A 48 -4.19 1.09 1.22
C SER A 48 -3.69 0.27 2.41
N ASN A 49 -3.14 -0.93 2.16
CA ASN A 49 -2.53 -1.79 3.17
C ASN A 49 -1.35 -1.12 3.88
N LEU A 50 -0.46 -0.43 3.14
CA LEU A 50 0.65 0.31 3.74
C LEU A 50 0.16 1.51 4.57
N ILE A 51 -0.78 2.30 4.07
CA ILE A 51 -1.34 3.43 4.84
C ILE A 51 -1.96 2.92 6.14
N GLY A 52 -2.79 1.88 6.06
CA GLY A 52 -3.43 1.23 7.21
C GLY A 52 -2.42 0.68 8.21
N PHE A 53 -1.33 0.07 7.74
CA PHE A 53 -0.25 -0.41 8.60
C PHE A 53 0.39 0.73 9.41
N TYR A 54 0.75 1.84 8.75
CA TYR A 54 1.42 2.98 9.42
C TYR A 54 0.51 3.65 10.48
N ILE A 55 -0.80 3.71 10.20
CA ILE A 55 -1.80 4.14 11.18
C ILE A 55 -1.86 3.13 12.34
N GLY A 56 -1.98 1.83 12.04
CA GLY A 56 -2.13 0.77 13.04
C GLY A 56 -0.95 0.64 14.02
N VAL A 57 0.28 0.90 13.56
CA VAL A 57 1.47 0.91 14.44
C VAL A 57 1.72 2.27 15.13
N GLY A 58 0.80 3.22 14.94
CA GLY A 58 0.82 4.56 15.52
C GLY A 58 2.00 5.40 15.06
N ASP A 59 2.48 5.22 13.82
CA ASP A 59 3.56 6.03 13.25
C ASP A 59 3.02 7.36 12.69
N ILE A 60 1.77 7.36 12.22
CA ILE A 60 1.05 8.52 11.71
C ILE A 60 -0.42 8.46 12.18
N THR A 61 -1.06 9.62 12.35
CA THR A 61 -2.51 9.65 12.59
C THR A 61 -3.28 9.50 11.28
N GLN A 62 -4.55 9.10 11.36
CA GLN A 62 -5.40 8.97 10.17
C GLN A 62 -5.59 10.33 9.47
N GLU A 63 -5.77 11.41 10.23
CA GLU A 63 -5.95 12.76 9.71
C GLU A 63 -4.73 13.20 8.91
N LYS A 64 -3.52 12.98 9.48
CA LYS A 64 -2.28 13.33 8.79
C LYS A 64 -2.02 12.45 7.58
N ALA A 65 -2.40 11.18 7.62
CA ALA A 65 -2.31 10.29 6.47
C ALA A 65 -3.21 10.78 5.32
N ILE A 66 -4.45 11.15 5.61
CA ILE A 66 -5.39 11.71 4.62
C ILE A 66 -4.85 13.01 4.03
N GLU A 67 -4.35 13.92 4.88
CA GLU A 67 -3.75 15.18 4.44
C GLU A 67 -2.58 14.96 3.47
N LEU A 68 -1.68 14.03 3.77
CA LEU A 68 -0.52 13.72 2.93
C LEU A 68 -0.87 12.94 1.66
N CYS A 69 -1.94 12.15 1.67
CA CYS A 69 -2.39 11.41 0.50
C CYS A 69 -3.24 12.23 -0.45
N HIS A 70 -3.70 13.42 -0.03
CA HIS A 70 -4.49 14.37 -0.81
C HIS A 70 -5.61 13.69 -1.63
N PRO A 71 -6.68 13.20 -0.98
CA PRO A 71 -7.75 12.51 -1.69
C PRO A 71 -8.40 13.45 -2.70
N VAL A 72 -8.62 12.93 -3.91
CA VAL A 72 -9.38 13.62 -4.96
C VAL A 72 -10.88 13.54 -4.69
N SER A 73 -11.66 14.37 -5.38
CA SER A 73 -13.12 14.30 -5.34
C SER A 73 -13.63 12.94 -5.84
N LYS A 74 -14.83 12.55 -5.37
CA LYS A 74 -15.49 11.30 -5.79
C LYS A 74 -15.63 11.21 -7.31
N GLN A 75 -15.92 12.32 -7.98
CA GLN A 75 -16.09 12.36 -9.44
C GLN A 75 -14.77 12.02 -10.15
N VAL A 76 -13.65 12.60 -9.69
CA VAL A 76 -12.32 12.29 -10.23
C VAL A 76 -11.95 10.83 -9.96
N ALA A 77 -12.16 10.34 -8.73
CA ALA A 77 -11.88 8.95 -8.38
C ALA A 77 -12.65 7.95 -9.27
N LEU A 78 -13.93 8.22 -9.55
CA LEU A 78 -14.74 7.41 -10.46
C LEU A 78 -14.24 7.51 -11.91
N SER A 79 -13.79 8.68 -12.36
CA SER A 79 -13.25 8.82 -13.72
C SER A 79 -11.95 8.04 -13.93
N VAL A 80 -11.09 7.96 -12.91
CA VAL A 80 -9.89 7.14 -12.91
C VAL A 80 -10.26 5.66 -12.94
N TRP A 81 -11.23 5.26 -12.12
CA TRP A 81 -11.77 3.90 -12.08
C TRP A 81 -12.31 3.45 -13.45
N ASP A 82 -13.14 4.27 -14.09
CA ASP A 82 -13.77 3.96 -15.38
C ASP A 82 -12.73 3.80 -16.50
N LYS A 83 -11.59 4.50 -16.40
CA LYS A 83 -10.51 4.48 -17.40
C LYS A 83 -9.53 3.32 -17.21
N GLU A 84 -9.11 3.03 -15.98
CA GLU A 84 -8.10 1.99 -15.69
C GLU A 84 -8.71 0.59 -15.63
N GLY A 85 -10.03 0.49 -15.43
CA GLY A 85 -10.77 -0.76 -15.31
C GLY A 85 -10.98 -1.19 -13.85
N ALA A 86 -11.84 -2.20 -13.68
CA ALA A 86 -12.20 -2.72 -12.36
C ALA A 86 -10.98 -3.24 -11.57
N VAL A 87 -11.12 -3.22 -10.23
CA VAL A 87 -10.19 -3.83 -9.27
C VAL A 87 -9.72 -5.20 -9.73
N GLY A 88 -8.42 -5.44 -9.62
CA GLY A 88 -7.79 -6.71 -9.98
C GLY A 88 -7.26 -6.80 -11.41
N LYS A 89 -7.65 -5.90 -12.33
CA LYS A 89 -7.14 -5.91 -13.71
C LYS A 89 -5.64 -5.58 -13.80
N ASN A 90 -5.16 -4.71 -12.91
CA ASN A 90 -3.75 -4.33 -12.80
C ASN A 90 -3.13 -4.96 -11.56
N LYS A 91 -2.12 -5.80 -11.75
CA LYS A 91 -1.45 -6.54 -10.67
C LYS A 91 -0.15 -5.85 -10.23
N ASN A 92 0.12 -5.81 -8.92
CA ASN A 92 1.37 -5.29 -8.38
C ASN A 92 2.04 -6.24 -7.37
N ASN A 93 2.90 -7.14 -7.89
CA ASN A 93 3.60 -8.12 -7.07
C ASN A 93 4.86 -7.58 -6.37
N ASN A 94 5.12 -6.28 -6.47
CA ASN A 94 6.28 -5.63 -5.86
C ASN A 94 5.84 -4.76 -4.69
N TRP A 95 6.66 -4.66 -3.64
CA TRP A 95 6.44 -3.77 -2.48
C TRP A 95 6.70 -2.28 -2.80
N ARG A 96 6.44 -1.87 -4.03
CA ARG A 96 6.49 -0.49 -4.48
C ARG A 96 5.09 -0.09 -4.94
N PRO A 97 4.45 0.90 -4.30
CA PRO A 97 3.22 1.50 -4.78
C PRO A 97 3.28 1.77 -6.28
N LYS A 98 2.25 1.37 -7.01
CA LYS A 98 2.05 1.78 -8.38
C LYS A 98 0.74 2.54 -8.43
N TYR A 99 0.73 3.69 -9.09
CA TYR A 99 -0.48 4.47 -9.32
C TYR A 99 -1.05 4.19 -10.71
N ALA A 100 -2.34 4.48 -10.89
CA ALA A 100 -3.02 4.42 -12.17
C ALA A 100 -2.23 5.22 -13.22
N ASN A 101 -2.06 4.69 -14.44
CA ASN A 101 -1.30 5.40 -15.48
C ASN A 101 -1.94 6.73 -15.86
N SER A 102 -3.27 6.79 -15.81
CA SER A 102 -4.01 8.04 -15.94
C SER A 102 -3.49 9.09 -14.98
N THR A 103 -3.16 8.81 -13.72
CA THR A 103 -2.61 9.81 -12.77
C THR A 103 -1.28 10.44 -13.18
N VAL A 104 -0.53 9.84 -14.12
CA VAL A 104 0.78 10.33 -14.59
C VAL A 104 0.67 11.15 -15.88
N HIS A 105 -0.41 10.98 -16.63
CA HIS A 105 -0.67 11.68 -17.88
C HIS A 105 -2.09 12.27 -17.88
N ILE A 106 -2.32 13.31 -17.06
CA ILE A 106 -3.59 14.07 -17.09
C ILE A 106 -3.33 15.49 -17.57
N ASN A 107 -3.13 15.60 -18.86
CA ASN A 107 -3.42 16.79 -19.66
C ASN A 107 -4.87 16.78 -20.19
N SER A 108 -5.75 15.91 -19.67
CA SER A 108 -7.18 15.94 -19.97
C SER A 108 -7.91 16.78 -18.91
N ASN A 109 -8.85 17.62 -19.33
CA ASN A 109 -9.71 18.47 -18.49
C ASN A 109 -10.51 17.74 -17.37
N GLN A 110 -10.33 16.43 -17.19
CA GLN A 110 -10.99 15.58 -16.19
C GLN A 110 -10.27 15.52 -14.83
N CYS A 111 -8.96 15.83 -14.77
CA CYS A 111 -8.28 16.09 -13.50
C CYS A 111 -7.55 17.43 -13.55
N ALA A 112 -8.31 18.46 -13.90
CA ALA A 112 -7.86 19.83 -13.70
C ALA A 112 -7.65 20.05 -12.19
N ASP A 113 -6.43 20.44 -11.83
CA ASP A 113 -5.99 20.90 -10.51
C ASP A 113 -5.89 19.85 -9.38
N GLU A 114 -6.84 18.93 -9.21
CA GLU A 114 -6.87 17.99 -8.06
C GLU A 114 -5.75 16.92 -8.09
N CYS A 115 -5.32 16.49 -9.28
CA CYS A 115 -4.22 15.51 -9.43
C CYS A 115 -2.85 16.17 -9.62
N LEU A 116 -2.79 17.51 -9.75
CA LEU A 116 -1.56 18.26 -10.01
C LEU A 116 -0.74 18.54 -8.73
N VAL A 117 -1.21 18.07 -7.58
CA VAL A 117 -0.54 18.30 -6.30
C VAL A 117 0.68 17.38 -6.17
N SER A 118 1.85 17.96 -6.49
CA SER A 118 3.21 17.56 -6.14
C SER A 118 3.49 16.05 -6.00
N GLY A 119 3.83 15.44 -7.14
CA GLY A 119 4.56 14.19 -7.20
C GLY A 119 3.63 12.98 -7.18
N THR A 120 3.62 12.24 -8.29
CA THR A 120 3.00 10.92 -8.45
C THR A 120 3.72 9.82 -7.64
N THR A 121 4.30 10.20 -6.51
CA THR A 121 5.15 9.38 -5.65
C THR A 121 4.47 9.17 -4.32
N PHE A 122 4.52 7.93 -3.83
CA PHE A 122 4.00 7.61 -2.52
C PHE A 122 4.71 8.41 -1.44
N PRO A 123 3.98 9.08 -0.52
CA PRO A 123 4.61 9.95 0.46
C PRO A 123 5.71 9.24 1.25
N ASP A 124 6.89 9.86 1.33
CA ASP A 124 8.09 9.27 1.95
C ASP A 124 7.87 8.84 3.41
N VAL A 125 6.89 9.43 4.10
CA VAL A 125 6.48 9.04 5.46
C VAL A 125 6.18 7.55 5.56
N PHE A 126 5.58 6.96 4.52
CA PHE A 126 5.23 5.55 4.46
C PHE A 126 6.38 4.65 4.02
N THR A 127 7.61 5.18 3.95
CA THR A 127 8.83 4.41 3.64
C THR A 127 9.84 4.42 4.79
N LYS A 128 9.51 5.09 5.91
CA LYS A 128 10.40 5.29 7.06
C LYS A 128 10.70 3.99 7.82
N ILE A 129 9.73 3.10 7.95
CA ILE A 129 9.92 1.81 8.61
C ILE A 129 10.56 0.87 7.59
N LYS A 130 11.76 0.37 7.90
CA LYS A 130 12.43 -0.65 7.08
C LYS A 130 12.20 -2.05 7.68
N PRO A 131 11.79 -3.04 6.88
CA PRO A 131 11.63 -4.40 7.38
C PRO A 131 12.99 -4.95 7.83
N VAL A 132 12.97 -5.76 8.86
CA VAL A 132 14.15 -6.48 9.37
C VAL A 132 14.22 -7.89 8.79
N ARG A 133 15.45 -8.38 8.61
CA ARG A 133 15.72 -9.73 8.13
C ARG A 133 15.26 -10.77 9.17
N LYS A 134 14.63 -11.85 8.68
CA LYS A 134 14.35 -13.06 9.48
C LYS A 134 15.60 -13.58 10.17
N GLY A 135 15.45 -14.08 11.39
CA GLY A 135 16.54 -14.55 12.25
C GLY A 135 17.22 -13.46 13.07
N PHE A 136 16.98 -12.17 12.77
CA PHE A 136 17.60 -11.07 13.52
C PHE A 136 16.77 -10.62 14.72
N LEU A 137 15.53 -10.16 14.52
CA LEU A 137 14.63 -9.73 15.61
C LEU A 137 13.43 -10.66 15.83
N TYR A 138 13.17 -11.56 14.88
CA TYR A 138 12.14 -12.59 14.94
C TYR A 138 12.65 -13.84 14.21
N VAL A 139 12.25 -15.03 14.63
CA VAL A 139 12.82 -16.30 14.15
C VAL A 139 12.25 -16.74 12.79
N ASN A 140 13.03 -17.54 12.06
CA ASN A 140 12.48 -18.46 11.06
C ASN A 140 11.55 -19.43 11.79
N ALA A 141 10.31 -19.55 11.33
CA ALA A 141 9.51 -20.74 11.61
C ALA A 141 10.14 -21.93 10.88
#